data_AF-A0AA51R0V2-F1
#
_entry.id   AF-A0AA51R0V2-F1
#
_cell.length_a   1.000
_cell.length_b   1.000
_cell.length_c   1.000
_cell.angle_alpha   90.00
_cell.angle_beta   90.00
_cell.angle_gamma   90.00
#
_symmetry.space_group_name_H-M   'P 1'
#
loop_
_entity.id
_entity.type
_entity.pdbx_description
1 polymer ?
#
loop_
_entity_poly.entity_id
_entity_poly.type
_entity_poly.pdbx_seq_one_letter_code
_entity_poly.pdbx_strand_id
1 'polypeptide(L)'
;MQFSDDDLKMIEWLRKQHANWPGVRMIILVCSILTMVLAGWLLFSGDEGYSEALVLYVVLAAAGMSYTLGSWAGRAEISLLLKLVEAQQIEKKYI
;
A
#
# COMPACT_ATOMS: atom_id res chain seq x y z
N MET A 1 -11.78 9.51 -27.87
CA MET A 1 -11.00 10.60 -27.24
C MET A 1 -9.52 10.44 -27.51
N GLN A 2 -8.82 11.47 -28.00
CA GLN A 2 -7.35 11.53 -27.86
C GLN A 2 -7.06 11.87 -26.40
N PHE A 3 -6.20 11.09 -25.75
CA PHE A 3 -5.69 11.46 -24.42
C PHE A 3 -4.85 12.72 -24.57
N SER A 4 -5.05 13.67 -23.67
CA SER A 4 -4.19 14.85 -23.59
C SER A 4 -2.80 14.46 -23.08
N ASP A 5 -1.81 15.32 -23.29
CA ASP A 5 -0.47 15.13 -22.72
C ASP A 5 -0.50 15.01 -21.19
N ASP A 6 -1.48 15.63 -20.53
CA ASP A 6 -1.66 15.56 -19.08
C ASP A 6 -2.25 14.22 -18.64
N ASP A 7 -3.16 13.64 -19.43
CA ASP A 7 -3.68 12.28 -19.19
C ASP A 7 -2.56 11.24 -19.29
N LEU A 8 -1.67 11.38 -20.28
CA LEU A 8 -0.52 10.50 -20.45
C LEU A 8 0.45 10.58 -19.27
N LYS A 9 0.74 11.79 -18.77
CA LYS A 9 1.54 11.98 -17.55
C LYS A 9 0.89 11.34 -16.33
N MET A 10 -0.44 11.47 -16.20
CA MET A 10 -1.19 10.88 -15.09
C MET A 10 -1.15 9.34 -15.13
N ILE A 11 -1.32 8.74 -16.31
CA ILE A 11 -1.22 7.28 -16.50
C ILE A 11 0.19 6.79 -16.17
N GLU A 12 1.23 7.50 -16.61
CA GLU A 12 2.61 7.12 -16.32
C GLU A 12 2.91 7.22 -14.81
N TRP A 13 2.40 8.25 -14.14
CA TRP A 13 2.49 8.39 -12.70
C TRP A 13 1.81 7.24 -11.95
N LEU A 14 0.59 6.85 -12.37
CA LEU A 14 -0.14 5.71 -11.80
C LEU A 14 0.63 4.39 -12.01
N ARG A 15 1.24 4.20 -13.18
CA ARG A 15 2.06 3.02 -13.47
C ARG A 15 3.31 2.95 -12.57
N LYS A 16 3.99 4.08 -12.35
CA LYS A 16 5.14 4.16 -11.42
C LYS A 16 4.72 3.88 -9.97
N GLN A 17 3.60 4.44 -9.52
CA GLN A 17 3.06 4.17 -8.19
C GLN A 17 2.72 2.69 -7.99
N HIS A 18 2.07 2.06 -8.97
CA HIS A 18 1.74 0.63 -8.91
C HIS A 18 2.99 -0.24 -8.91
N ALA A 19 3.99 0.09 -9.72
CA ALA A 19 5.26 -0.66 -9.79
C ALA A 19 6.05 -0.59 -8.48
N ASN A 20 6.02 0.56 -7.78
CA ASN A 20 6.71 0.74 -6.50
C ASN A 20 5.90 0.22 -5.30
N TRP A 21 4.64 -0.17 -5.50
CA TRP A 21 3.75 -0.66 -4.44
C TRP A 21 4.31 -1.86 -3.65
N PRO A 22 4.95 -2.88 -4.27
CA PRO A 22 5.55 -3.98 -3.51
C PRO A 22 6.66 -3.51 -2.56
N GLY A 23 7.44 -2.51 -2.96
CA GLY A 23 8.50 -1.93 -2.12
C GLY A 23 7.92 -1.19 -0.91
N VAL A 24 6.93 -0.32 -1.14
CA VAL A 24 6.22 0.39 -0.07
C VAL A 24 5.55 -0.59 0.90
N ARG A 25 4.95 -1.67 0.37
CA ARG A 25 4.35 -2.73 1.17
C ARG A 25 5.37 -3.41 2.08
N MET A 26 6.55 -3.75 1.56
CA MET A 26 7.62 -4.34 2.38
C MET A 26 8.06 -3.41 3.51
N ILE A 27 8.16 -2.10 3.24
CA ILE A 27 8.48 -1.10 4.27
C ILE A 27 7.41 -1.11 5.37
N ILE A 28 6.13 -1.03 5.00
CA ILE A 28 5.02 -1.05 5.98
C ILE A 28 5.02 -2.34 6.79
N LEU A 29 5.26 -3.49 6.15
CA LEU A 29 5.32 -4.78 6.83
C LEU A 29 6.46 -4.81 7.86
N VAL A 30 7.67 -4.39 7.47
CA VAL A 30 8.83 -4.34 8.36
C VAL A 30 8.57 -3.39 9.53
N CYS A 31 8.04 -2.19 9.27
CA CYS A 31 7.66 -1.26 10.33
C CYS A 31 6.63 -1.89 11.28
N SER A 32 5.61 -2.56 10.76
CA SER A 32 4.57 -3.21 11.59
C SER A 32 5.14 -4.32 12.47
N ILE A 33 6.05 -5.13 11.93
CA ILE A 33 6.74 -6.18 12.69
C ILE A 33 7.62 -5.56 13.79
N LEU A 34 8.41 -4.54 13.47
CA LEU A 34 9.23 -3.84 14.46
C LEU A 34 8.38 -3.25 15.59
N THR A 35 7.22 -2.70 15.24
CA THR A 35 6.26 -2.15 16.21
C THR A 35 5.73 -3.23 17.16
N MET A 36 5.43 -4.44 16.65
CA MET A 36 5.07 -5.58 17.49
C MET A 36 6.21 -6.06 18.38
N VAL A 37 7.44 -6.07 17.87
CA VAL A 37 8.62 -6.46 18.67
C VAL A 37 8.82 -5.50 19.84
N LEU A 38 8.68 -4.20 19.60
CA LEU A 38 8.75 -3.17 20.64
C LEU A 38 7.61 -3.30 21.66
N ALA A 39 6.37 -3.57 21.21
CA ALA A 39 5.25 -3.84 22.10
C ALA A 39 5.50 -5.07 22.98
N GLY A 40 6.06 -6.14 22.40
CA GLY A 40 6.48 -7.35 23.13
C GLY A 40 7.54 -7.03 24.17
N TRP A 41 8.57 -6.27 23.81
CA TRP A 41 9.61 -5.83 24.75
C TRP A 41 9.03 -5.06 25.94
N LEU A 42 8.10 -4.15 25.70
CA LEU A 42 7.45 -3.36 26.74
C LEU A 42 6.66 -4.23 27.73
N LEU A 43 5.99 -5.29 27.26
CA LEU A 43 5.33 -6.27 28.14
C LEU A 43 6.31 -6.95 29.09
N PHE A 44 7.51 -7.29 28.61
CA PHE A 44 8.52 -7.96 29.42
C PHE A 44 9.26 -7.02 30.38
N SER A 45 9.27 -5.71 30.13
CA SER A 45 9.91 -4.74 31.03
C SER A 45 9.17 -4.51 32.35
N GLY A 46 7.92 -4.96 32.49
CA GLY A 46 7.18 -4.92 33.76
C GLY A 46 6.79 -3.53 34.27
N ASP A 47 7.02 -2.47 33.49
CA ASP A 47 6.60 -1.12 33.84
C ASP A 47 5.09 -0.93 33.58
N GLU A 48 4.33 -0.75 34.66
CA GLU A 48 2.86 -0.57 34.61
C GLU A 48 2.44 0.77 33.95
N GLY A 49 3.37 1.69 33.73
CA GLY A 49 3.13 3.02 33.16
C GLY A 49 2.95 3.08 31.63
N TYR A 50 3.16 1.98 30.89
CA TYR A 50 3.14 1.99 29.42
C TYR A 50 1.87 1.37 28.79
N SER A 51 0.78 1.20 29.55
CA SER A 51 -0.45 0.56 29.05
C SER A 51 -1.03 1.23 27.79
N GLU A 52 -1.06 2.56 27.75
CA GLU A 52 -1.57 3.32 26.59
C GLU A 52 -0.65 3.20 25.36
N ALA A 53 0.67 3.27 25.57
CA ALA A 53 1.66 3.12 24.51
C ALA A 53 1.59 1.73 23.88
N LEU A 54 1.34 0.70 24.69
CA LEU A 54 1.19 -0.68 24.24
C LEU A 54 -0.03 -0.86 23.35
N VAL A 55 -1.19 -0.32 23.76
CA VAL A 55 -2.41 -0.34 22.94
C VAL A 55 -2.16 0.35 21.60
N LEU A 56 -1.50 1.50 21.60
CA LEU A 56 -1.16 2.24 20.39
C LEU A 56 -0.27 1.41 19.44
N TYR A 57 0.78 0.77 19.96
CA TYR A 57 1.69 -0.05 19.15
C TYR A 57 0.99 -1.26 18.53
N VAL A 58 0.12 -1.93 19.29
CA VAL A 58 -0.66 -3.07 18.79
C VAL A 58 -1.62 -2.62 17.68
N VAL A 59 -2.33 -1.49 17.87
CA VAL A 59 -3.25 -0.96 16.87
C VAL A 59 -2.52 -0.55 15.59
N LEU A 60 -1.39 0.16 15.69
CA LEU A 60 -0.58 0.57 14.54
C LEU A 60 -0.06 -0.64 13.76
N ALA A 61 0.45 -1.65 14.48
CA ALA A 61 0.95 -2.85 13.85
C ALA A 61 -0.16 -3.66 13.18
N ALA A 62 -1.31 -3.83 13.84
CA ALA A 62 -2.46 -4.52 13.29
C ALA A 62 -3.00 -3.81 12.03
N ALA A 63 -3.08 -2.48 12.06
CA ALA A 63 -3.50 -1.68 10.91
C ALA A 63 -2.51 -1.82 9.73
N GLY A 64 -1.21 -1.73 9.98
CA GLY A 64 -0.18 -1.88 8.95
C GLY A 64 -0.14 -3.30 8.36
N MET A 65 -0.27 -4.34 9.19
CA MET A 65 -0.38 -5.73 8.74
C MET A 65 -1.67 -5.97 7.96
N SER A 66 -2.83 -5.50 8.45
CA SER A 66 -4.11 -5.64 7.76
C SER A 66 -4.08 -4.97 6.38
N TYR A 67 -3.52 -3.76 6.31
CA TYR A 67 -3.39 -3.02 5.06
C TYR A 67 -2.47 -3.73 4.05
N THR A 68 -1.34 -4.29 4.49
CA THR A 68 -0.39 -4.99 3.61
C THR A 68 -0.89 -6.36 3.16
N LEU A 69 -1.58 -7.10 4.04
CA LEU A 69 -2.16 -8.41 3.73
C LEU A 69 -3.43 -8.29 2.87
N GLY A 70 -4.30 -7.32 3.14
CA GLY A 70 -5.52 -7.08 2.36
C GLY A 70 -5.24 -6.58 0.94
N SER A 71 -4.09 -5.95 0.71
CA SER A 71 -3.64 -5.46 -0.59
C SER A 71 -2.52 -6.32 -1.22
N TRP A 72 -2.43 -7.61 -0.82
CA TRP A 72 -1.33 -8.48 -1.23
C TRP A 72 -1.28 -8.72 -2.74
N ALA A 73 -2.44 -8.76 -3.40
CA ALA A 73 -2.56 -8.86 -4.86
C ALA A 73 -2.28 -7.54 -5.61
N GLY A 74 -1.94 -6.46 -4.88
CA GLY A 74 -1.74 -5.12 -5.42
C GLY A 74 -2.98 -4.23 -5.30
N ARG A 75 -2.92 -3.01 -5.87
CA ARG A 75 -4.08 -2.10 -5.95
C ARG A 75 -4.96 -2.48 -7.14
N ALA A 76 -5.97 -3.31 -6.89
CA ALA A 76 -6.92 -3.78 -7.91
C ALA A 76 -7.57 -2.64 -8.70
N GLU A 77 -7.90 -1.54 -8.02
CA GLU A 77 -8.44 -0.32 -8.62
C GLU A 77 -7.52 0.27 -9.71
N ILE A 78 -6.21 0.40 -9.41
CA ILE A 78 -5.24 0.94 -10.36
C ILE A 78 -5.03 -0.05 -11.52
N SER A 79 -5.00 -1.35 -11.24
CA SER A 79 -4.88 -2.38 -12.28
C SER A 79 -6.06 -2.35 -13.25
N LEU A 80 -7.29 -2.19 -12.75
CA LEU A 80 -8.50 -2.05 -13.56
C LEU A 80 -8.48 -0.77 -14.41
N LEU A 81 -8.09 0.37 -13.82
CA LEU A 81 -7.96 1.63 -14.54
C LEU A 81 -6.93 1.54 -15.67
N LEU A 82 -5.76 0.94 -15.43
CA LEU A 82 -4.75 0.74 -16.47
C LEU A 82 -5.26 -0.18 -17.58
N LYS A 83 -5.95 -1.27 -17.24
CA LYS A 83 -6.55 -2.18 -18.23
C LYS A 83 -7.65 -1.51 -19.07
N LEU A 84 -8.47 -0.66 -18.46
CA LEU A 84 -9.49 0.12 -19.17
C LEU A 84 -8.85 1.11 -20.16
N VAL A 85 -7.79 1.80 -19.74
CA VAL A 85 -7.02 2.70 -20.61
C VAL A 85 -6.40 1.92 -21.78
N GLU A 86 -5.79 0.77 -21.53
CA GLU A 86 -5.21 -0.08 -22.57
C GLU A 86 -6.28 -0.60 -23.55
N ALA A 87 -7.45 -1.02 -23.07
CA ALA A 87 -8.56 -1.44 -23.91
C ALA A 87 -9.04 -0.32 -24.85
N GLN A 88 -9.17 0.91 -24.33
CA GLN A 88 -9.52 2.09 -25.14
C GLN A 88 -8.44 2.47 -26.16
N GLN A 89 -7.16 2.21 -25.88
CA GLN A 89 -6.08 2.43 -26.83
C GLN A 89 -6.09 1.41 -27.97
N ILE A 90 -6.39 0.14 -27.68
CA ILE A 90 -6.48 -0.94 -28.68
C ILE A 90 -7.65 -0.68 -29.62
N GLU A 91 -8.83 -0.38 -29.10
CA GLU A 91 -10.04 -0.15 -29.91
C GLU A 91 -9.84 0.96 -30.95
N LYS A 92 -9.10 2.02 -30.63
CA LYS A 92 -8.80 3.12 -31.55
C LYS A 92 -7.70 2.84 -32.57
N LYS A 93 -6.91 1.77 -32.39
CA LYS A 93 -5.88 1.37 -33.36
C LYS A 93 -6.46 0.57 -34.53
N TYR A 94 -7.67 0.05 -34.38
CA TYR A 94 -8.36 -0.79 -35.35
C TYR A 94 -9.57 -0.12 -36.03
N ILE A 95 -9.78 1.19 -35.79
CA ILE A 95 -10.76 2.06 -36.45
C ILE A 95 -9.99 3.17 -37.16
#